data_AF-A0AAF0AUP5-F1
#
_entry.id   AF-A0AAF0AUP5-F1
#
_cell.length_a   1.000
_cell.length_b   1.000
_cell.length_c   1.000
_cell.angle_alpha   90.00
_cell.angle_beta   90.00
_cell.angle_gamma   90.00
#
_symmetry.space_group_name_H-M   'P 1'
#
loop_
_entity.id
_entity.type
_entity.pdbx_description
1 polymer ?
#
loop_
_entity_poly.entity_id
_entity_poly.type
_entity_poly.pdbx_seq_one_letter_code
_entity_poly.pdbx_strand_id
1 'polypeptide(L)'
;MEKTVFFNGFPSKKVVQVHSNASSTLKEALVQAFGKQADRLLNSFYLTHESRIVCPSTSICSLEANVLNKDVNLWLCGRVLGGKGGFGSQLRAAGGRMSKKRNEQENQDSCRDLDGNRLGTVREAKELSEYLAKKPSESRAKKEEKKQKLKKLLSTEQNVPRFDDHEFLEDIDNSVSETRNAFQSSLAHRRGSSSAVSFSSSDQSSLNENEPSSSNKGKESLKEGKEGVQSHDSWLQRMEAAASEDDDEDEQFKALDGWDDEFV
;
A
#
# COMPACT_ATOMS: atom_id res chain seq x y z
N MET A 1 -8.54 11.92 -68.45
CA MET A 1 -8.68 12.61 -67.15
C MET A 1 -7.42 12.35 -66.36
N GLU A 2 -6.72 13.42 -65.98
CA GLU A 2 -5.54 13.32 -65.10
C GLU A 2 -5.98 13.16 -63.65
N LYS A 3 -5.20 12.39 -62.90
CA LYS A 3 -5.43 12.08 -61.48
C LYS A 3 -4.16 12.29 -60.70
N THR A 4 -4.32 12.73 -59.46
CA THR A 4 -3.21 12.92 -58.54
C THR A 4 -3.03 11.66 -57.71
N VAL A 5 -1.84 11.06 -57.80
CA VAL A 5 -1.47 9.89 -57.00
C VAL A 5 -0.43 10.31 -55.97
N PHE A 6 -0.72 10.03 -54.70
CA PHE A 6 0.18 10.30 -53.58
C PHE A 6 0.80 9.00 -53.11
N PHE A 7 2.12 8.89 -53.17
CA PHE A 7 2.88 7.80 -52.58
C PHE A 7 3.39 8.20 -51.20
N ASN A 8 2.87 7.52 -50.18
CA ASN A 8 3.21 7.69 -48.78
C ASN A 8 4.07 6.52 -48.28
N GLY A 9 4.95 6.79 -47.31
CA GLY A 9 5.75 5.76 -46.65
C GLY A 9 7.14 5.53 -47.24
N PHE A 10 7.85 4.56 -46.68
CA PHE A 10 9.25 4.25 -46.98
C PHE A 10 9.42 3.79 -48.43
N PRO A 11 10.43 4.26 -49.21
CA PRO A 11 11.74 4.78 -48.78
C PRO A 11 11.84 6.29 -48.52
N SER A 12 10.81 7.06 -48.86
CA SER A 12 10.84 8.52 -48.68
C SER A 12 10.15 8.92 -47.39
N LYS A 13 10.75 9.81 -46.59
CA LYS A 13 10.07 10.46 -45.46
C LYS A 13 9.04 11.50 -45.91
N LYS A 14 9.06 11.88 -47.20
CA LYS A 14 8.17 12.85 -47.82
C LYS A 14 7.19 12.14 -48.75
N VAL A 15 5.96 12.67 -48.81
CA VAL A 15 4.95 12.25 -49.78
C VAL A 15 5.41 12.62 -51.18
N VAL A 16 5.36 11.66 -52.11
CA VAL A 16 5.67 11.91 -53.53
C VAL A 16 4.35 12.00 -54.29
N GLN A 17 4.11 13.16 -54.91
CA GLN A 17 2.93 13.43 -55.72
C GLN A 17 3.24 13.24 -57.20
N VAL A 18 2.39 12.51 -57.91
CA VAL A 18 2.49 12.31 -59.36
C VAL A 18 1.14 12.48 -60.02
N HIS A 19 1.11 13.19 -61.14
CA HIS A 19 -0.08 13.29 -61.99
C HIS A 19 0.00 12.21 -63.07
N SER A 20 -0.97 11.32 -63.09
CA SER A 20 -1.04 10.21 -64.06
C SER A 20 -2.43 10.08 -64.66
N ASN A 21 -2.53 9.42 -65.80
CA ASN A 21 -3.81 9.23 -66.49
C ASN A 21 -4.72 8.28 -65.72
N ALA A 22 -6.04 8.49 -65.75
CA ALA A 22 -7.00 7.57 -65.12
C ALA A 22 -6.84 6.10 -65.53
N SER A 23 -6.43 5.87 -66.78
CA SER A 23 -6.24 4.54 -67.38
C SER A 23 -4.85 3.95 -67.15
N SER A 24 -3.87 4.72 -66.67
CA SER A 24 -2.54 4.19 -66.40
C SER A 24 -2.56 3.23 -65.21
N THR A 25 -1.57 2.34 -65.19
CA THR A 25 -1.40 1.37 -64.11
C THR A 25 -0.68 2.00 -62.93
N LEU A 26 -0.87 1.43 -61.73
CA LEU A 26 -0.10 1.84 -60.54
C LEU A 26 1.41 1.69 -60.74
N LYS A 27 1.83 0.67 -61.50
CA LYS A 27 3.24 0.48 -61.88
C LYS A 27 3.76 1.66 -62.70
N GLU A 28 3.01 2.13 -63.70
CA GLU A 28 3.40 3.29 -64.51
C GLU A 28 3.51 4.56 -63.67
N ALA A 29 2.54 4.81 -62.78
CA ALA A 29 2.60 5.94 -61.85
C ALA A 29 3.81 5.85 -60.90
N LEU A 30 4.18 4.64 -60.48
CA LEU A 30 5.35 4.41 -59.63
C LEU A 30 6.68 4.57 -60.39
N VAL A 31 6.73 4.16 -61.66
CA VAL A 31 7.87 4.44 -62.57
C VAL A 31 8.02 5.93 -62.82
N GLN A 32 6.92 6.67 -62.98
CA GLN A 32 6.92 8.12 -63.12
C GLN A 32 7.41 8.81 -61.83
N ALA A 33 7.08 8.26 -60.66
CA ALA A 33 7.48 8.80 -59.35
C ALA A 33 8.96 8.53 -58.99
N PHE A 34 9.42 7.30 -59.21
CA PHE A 34 10.71 6.81 -58.68
C PHE A 34 11.69 6.36 -59.77
N GLY A 35 11.34 6.49 -61.05
CA GLY A 35 12.22 6.18 -62.17
C GLY A 35 12.72 4.73 -62.16
N LYS A 36 14.03 4.55 -62.33
CA LYS A 36 14.70 3.23 -62.41
C LYS A 36 14.58 2.41 -61.13
N GLN A 37 14.28 3.03 -60.00
CA GLN A 37 14.14 2.39 -58.70
C GLN A 37 12.79 1.68 -58.55
N ALA A 38 11.83 1.94 -59.45
CA ALA A 38 10.47 1.41 -59.35
C ALA A 38 10.41 -0.12 -59.24
N ASP A 39 11.12 -0.86 -60.10
CA ASP A 39 11.10 -2.33 -60.06
C ASP A 39 11.75 -2.89 -58.78
N ARG A 40 12.80 -2.24 -58.26
CA ARG A 40 13.41 -2.60 -56.97
C ARG A 40 12.42 -2.40 -55.82
N LEU A 41 11.63 -1.32 -55.85
CA LEU A 41 10.63 -1.04 -54.84
C LEU A 41 9.48 -2.06 -54.89
N LEU A 42 9.00 -2.44 -56.08
CA LEU A 42 7.94 -3.44 -56.21
C LEU A 42 8.37 -4.84 -55.71
N ASN A 43 9.66 -5.17 -55.76
CA ASN A 43 10.18 -6.43 -55.24
C ASN A 43 10.30 -6.45 -53.70
N SER A 44 10.61 -5.31 -53.09
CA SER A 44 10.86 -5.19 -51.65
C SER A 44 9.70 -4.60 -50.85
N PHE A 45 8.71 -4.02 -51.53
CA PHE A 45 7.54 -3.38 -50.93
C PHE A 45 6.26 -3.93 -51.55
N TYR A 46 5.14 -3.63 -50.92
CA TYR A 46 3.80 -3.80 -51.47
C TYR A 46 3.02 -2.50 -51.32
N LEU A 47 2.05 -2.30 -52.21
CA LEU A 47 1.20 -1.11 -52.21
C LEU A 47 -0.07 -1.39 -51.41
N THR A 48 -0.49 -0.43 -50.59
CA THR A 48 -1.80 -0.45 -49.94
C THR A 48 -2.59 0.80 -50.25
N HIS A 49 -3.90 0.62 -50.43
CA HIS A 49 -4.91 1.67 -50.56
C HIS A 49 -6.03 1.36 -49.57
N GLU A 50 -6.42 2.32 -48.73
CA GLU A 50 -7.49 2.14 -47.75
C GLU A 50 -7.37 0.82 -46.92
N SER A 51 -6.16 0.52 -46.45
CA SER A 51 -5.83 -0.70 -45.69
C SER A 51 -5.97 -2.03 -46.44
N ARG A 52 -6.14 -2.00 -47.78
CA ARG A 52 -6.14 -3.19 -48.64
C ARG A 52 -4.87 -3.24 -49.47
N ILE A 53 -4.35 -4.45 -49.69
CA ILE A 53 -3.21 -4.67 -50.58
C ILE A 53 -3.70 -4.56 -52.03
N VAL A 54 -2.99 -3.79 -52.84
CA VAL A 54 -3.33 -3.56 -54.25
C VAL A 54 -2.21 -4.05 -55.16
N CYS A 55 -2.59 -4.68 -56.28
CA CYS A 55 -1.66 -5.14 -57.27
C CYS A 55 -1.08 -3.97 -58.09
N PRO A 56 0.22 -3.95 -58.41
CA PRO A 56 0.82 -2.90 -59.23
C PRO A 56 0.24 -2.78 -60.65
N SER A 57 -0.39 -3.84 -61.16
CA SER A 57 -1.06 -3.86 -62.47
C SER A 57 -2.47 -3.26 -62.45
N THR A 58 -2.99 -2.90 -61.29
CA THR A 58 -4.34 -2.32 -61.17
C THR A 58 -4.35 -0.93 -61.81
N SER A 59 -5.44 -0.60 -62.51
CA SER A 59 -5.64 0.74 -63.08
C SER A 59 -6.02 1.74 -61.98
N ILE A 60 -5.58 2.99 -62.11
CA ILE A 60 -5.87 4.04 -61.12
C ILE A 60 -7.38 4.27 -60.99
N CYS A 61 -8.13 4.18 -62.09
CA CYS A 61 -9.59 4.31 -62.07
C CYS A 61 -10.31 3.24 -61.24
N SER A 62 -9.74 2.04 -61.09
CA SER A 62 -10.37 0.99 -60.30
C SER A 62 -10.27 1.21 -58.80
N LEU A 63 -9.39 2.11 -58.33
CA LEU A 63 -9.21 2.42 -56.92
C LEU A 63 -10.13 3.53 -56.43
N GLU A 64 -10.89 4.16 -57.33
CA GLU A 64 -11.80 5.24 -56.96
C GLU A 64 -13.04 4.68 -56.25
N ALA A 65 -13.08 4.84 -54.94
CA ALA A 65 -14.26 4.55 -54.15
C ALA A 65 -15.35 5.63 -54.31
N ASN A 66 -14.99 6.86 -54.73
CA ASN A 66 -15.92 7.99 -54.82
C ASN A 66 -15.53 9.01 -55.91
N VAL A 67 -16.50 9.39 -56.75
CA VAL A 67 -16.34 10.34 -57.89
C VAL A 67 -15.89 11.74 -57.45
N LEU A 68 -16.07 12.07 -56.17
CA LEU A 68 -15.74 13.39 -55.61
C LEU A 68 -14.24 13.56 -55.28
N ASN A 69 -13.51 12.47 -55.02
CA ASN A 69 -12.09 12.53 -54.67
C ASN A 69 -11.26 12.12 -55.89
N LYS A 70 -10.66 13.10 -56.56
CA LYS A 70 -9.77 12.88 -57.72
C LYS A 70 -8.38 12.35 -57.34
N ASP A 71 -8.15 12.21 -56.05
CA ASP A 71 -6.85 11.95 -55.45
C ASP A 71 -6.79 10.52 -54.91
N VAL A 72 -5.74 9.79 -55.30
CA VAL A 72 -5.52 8.40 -54.88
C VAL A 72 -4.34 8.35 -53.92
N ASN A 73 -4.58 7.87 -52.69
CA ASN A 73 -3.58 7.78 -51.64
C ASN A 73 -3.04 6.36 -51.51
N LEU A 74 -1.78 6.15 -51.89
CA LEU A 74 -1.11 4.86 -51.83
C LEU A 74 -0.04 4.88 -50.73
N TRP A 75 0.12 3.74 -50.07
CA TRP A 75 1.15 3.50 -49.07
C TRP A 75 2.11 2.42 -49.53
N LEU A 76 3.40 2.70 -49.44
CA LEU A 76 4.47 1.76 -49.76
C LEU A 76 4.94 1.09 -48.47
N CYS A 77 4.59 -0.18 -48.31
CA CYS A 77 4.86 -0.96 -47.09
C CYS A 77 5.95 -2.00 -47.36
N GLY A 78 6.96 -2.06 -46.47
CA GLY A 78 8.08 -3.00 -46.64
C GLY A 78 7.64 -4.45 -46.49
N ARG A 79 8.07 -5.31 -47.42
CA ARG A 79 7.97 -6.76 -47.27
C ARG A 79 9.01 -7.19 -46.26
N VAL A 80 8.56 -7.53 -45.06
CA VAL A 80 9.41 -8.18 -44.08
C VAL A 80 9.53 -9.67 -44.43
N LEU A 81 10.74 -10.22 -44.38
CA LEU A 81 10.97 -11.65 -44.43
C LEU A 81 10.30 -12.24 -43.19
N GLY A 82 9.07 -12.73 -43.36
CA GLY A 82 8.18 -13.03 -42.25
C GLY A 82 8.79 -13.99 -41.23
N GLY A 83 8.58 -13.67 -39.96
CA GLY A 83 8.35 -14.66 -38.92
C GLY A 83 6.93 -14.42 -38.43
N LYS A 84 6.11 -15.47 -38.32
CA LYS A 84 4.87 -15.45 -37.52
C LYS A 84 5.18 -14.70 -36.22
N GLY A 85 4.69 -13.46 -36.10
CA GLY A 85 5.04 -12.58 -34.98
C GLY A 85 4.83 -13.31 -33.66
N GLY A 86 5.53 -12.89 -32.61
CA GLY A 86 5.48 -13.49 -31.28
C GLY A 86 4.09 -13.59 -30.63
N PHE A 87 3.01 -13.19 -31.32
CA PHE A 87 1.63 -13.40 -30.91
C PHE A 87 1.34 -14.88 -30.56
N GLY A 88 1.81 -15.84 -31.36
CA GLY A 88 1.59 -17.26 -31.06
C GLY A 88 2.33 -17.75 -29.81
N SER A 89 3.53 -17.22 -29.52
CA SER A 89 4.25 -17.52 -28.28
C SER A 89 3.63 -16.79 -27.09
N GLN A 90 3.13 -15.57 -27.28
CA GLN A 90 2.36 -14.85 -26.26
C GLN A 90 1.08 -15.60 -25.89
N LEU A 91 0.33 -16.12 -26.86
CA LEU A 91 -0.86 -16.94 -26.60
C LEU A 91 -0.50 -18.22 -25.84
N ARG A 92 0.58 -18.91 -26.22
CA ARG A 92 1.05 -20.10 -25.49
C ARG A 92 1.49 -19.76 -24.06
N ALA A 93 2.21 -18.65 -23.88
CA ALA A 93 2.65 -18.18 -22.57
C ALA A 93 1.47 -17.77 -21.68
N ALA A 94 0.48 -17.08 -22.24
CA ALA A 94 -0.74 -16.69 -21.54
C ALA A 94 -1.58 -17.91 -21.15
N GLY A 95 -1.78 -18.87 -22.07
CA GLY A 95 -2.49 -20.12 -21.80
C GLY A 95 -1.82 -20.97 -20.71
N GLY A 96 -0.48 -21.07 -20.74
CA GLY A 96 0.27 -21.75 -19.69
C GLY A 96 0.11 -21.10 -18.30
N ARG A 97 0.08 -19.76 -18.24
CA ARG A 97 -0.16 -19.01 -16.99
C ARG A 97 -1.57 -19.24 -16.45
N MET A 98 -2.58 -19.22 -17.32
CA MET A 98 -3.97 -19.47 -16.93
C MET A 98 -4.17 -20.88 -16.40
N SER A 99 -3.56 -21.89 -17.03
CA SER A 99 -3.66 -23.29 -16.60
C SER A 99 -3.01 -23.52 -15.22
N LYS A 100 -1.85 -22.91 -14.96
CA LYS A 100 -1.16 -23.05 -13.66
C LYS A 100 -1.94 -22.38 -12.53
N LYS A 101 -2.38 -21.13 -12.73
CA LYS A 101 -3.19 -20.43 -11.73
C LYS A 101 -4.50 -21.17 -11.46
N ARG A 102 -5.10 -21.80 -12.46
CA ARG A 102 -6.29 -22.64 -12.27
C ARG A 102 -5.98 -23.87 -11.42
N ASN A 103 -4.90 -24.62 -11.65
CA ASN A 103 -4.56 -25.78 -10.81
C ASN A 103 -4.11 -25.40 -9.38
N GLU A 104 -3.39 -24.29 -9.22
CA GLU A 104 -2.90 -23.83 -7.90
C GLU A 104 -3.98 -23.10 -7.08
N GLN A 105 -4.97 -22.49 -7.75
CA GLN A 105 -6.05 -21.72 -7.13
C GLN A 105 -7.45 -22.31 -7.37
N GLU A 106 -7.55 -23.53 -7.91
CA GLU A 106 -8.77 -24.33 -7.83
C GLU A 106 -8.94 -24.71 -6.37
N ASN A 107 -9.77 -23.93 -5.66
CA ASN A 107 -10.95 -24.30 -4.87
C ASN A 107 -11.06 -25.74 -4.31
N GLN A 108 -9.94 -26.39 -3.99
CA GLN A 108 -9.91 -27.69 -3.31
C GLN A 108 -10.41 -27.55 -1.87
N ASP A 109 -10.44 -26.34 -1.33
CA ASP A 109 -11.08 -26.03 -0.05
C ASP A 109 -12.55 -26.49 -0.02
N SER A 110 -13.28 -26.28 -1.12
CA SER A 110 -14.69 -26.69 -1.21
C SER A 110 -14.90 -28.20 -1.33
N CYS A 111 -13.87 -28.98 -1.66
CA CYS A 111 -13.95 -30.43 -1.73
C CYS A 111 -14.07 -31.03 -0.33
N ARG A 112 -14.80 -32.15 -0.23
CA ARG A 112 -14.97 -32.91 1.01
C ARG A 112 -14.11 -34.16 1.03
N ASP A 113 -13.69 -34.59 2.21
CA ASP A 113 -13.08 -35.89 2.45
C ASP A 113 -14.15 -37.01 2.58
N LEU A 114 -13.70 -38.25 2.75
CA LEU A 114 -14.58 -39.42 2.94
C LEU A 114 -15.38 -39.35 4.26
N ASP A 115 -14.90 -38.55 5.20
CA ASP A 115 -15.52 -38.29 6.50
C ASP A 115 -16.52 -37.12 6.45
N GLY A 116 -16.65 -36.45 5.29
CA GLY A 116 -17.59 -35.35 5.03
C GLY A 116 -17.09 -33.95 5.41
N ASN A 117 -15.85 -33.81 5.89
CA ASN A 117 -15.25 -32.53 6.24
C ASN A 117 -14.68 -31.83 5.01
N ARG A 118 -14.70 -30.49 5.01
CA ARG A 118 -14.11 -29.71 3.91
C ARG A 118 -12.59 -29.66 4.05
N LEU A 119 -11.86 -29.81 2.94
CA LEU A 119 -10.40 -29.85 2.98
C LEU A 119 -9.78 -28.54 3.51
N GLY A 120 -10.42 -27.37 3.34
CA GLY A 120 -9.92 -26.15 3.97
C GLY A 120 -10.10 -26.12 5.48
N THR A 121 -11.24 -26.59 6.01
CA THR A 121 -11.42 -26.70 7.47
C THR A 121 -10.37 -27.59 8.12
N VAL A 122 -9.97 -28.67 7.45
CA VAL A 122 -8.88 -29.55 7.91
C VAL A 122 -7.52 -28.83 7.85
N ARG A 123 -7.28 -28.01 6.82
CA ARG A 123 -6.04 -27.24 6.69
C ARG A 123 -5.93 -26.13 7.74
N GLU A 124 -7.01 -25.39 7.96
CA GLU A 124 -7.11 -24.35 8.99
C GLU A 124 -6.89 -24.95 10.39
N ALA A 125 -7.52 -26.09 10.69
CA ALA A 125 -7.32 -26.78 11.96
C ALA A 125 -5.86 -27.20 12.17
N LYS A 126 -5.18 -27.68 11.12
CA LYS A 126 -3.75 -28.01 11.17
C LYS A 126 -2.90 -26.77 11.43
N GLU A 127 -3.13 -25.68 10.69
CA GLU A 127 -2.39 -24.42 10.88
C GLU A 127 -2.58 -23.86 12.30
N LEU A 128 -3.80 -23.90 12.83
CA LEU A 128 -4.09 -23.50 14.22
C LEU A 128 -3.38 -24.41 15.22
N SER A 129 -3.35 -25.72 14.99
CA SER A 129 -2.65 -26.67 15.87
C SER A 129 -1.14 -26.43 15.89
N GLU A 130 -0.54 -26.15 14.73
CA GLU A 130 0.88 -25.83 14.60
C GLU A 130 1.22 -24.49 15.28
N TYR A 131 0.35 -23.49 15.12
CA TYR A 131 0.51 -22.20 15.80
C TYR A 131 0.46 -22.35 17.33
N LEU A 132 -0.52 -23.09 17.86
CA LEU A 132 -0.64 -23.35 19.29
C LEU A 132 0.56 -24.15 19.82
N ALA A 133 1.07 -25.13 19.06
CA ALA A 133 2.27 -25.87 19.41
C ALA A 133 3.53 -24.99 19.44
N LYS A 134 3.61 -23.98 18.56
CA LYS A 134 4.74 -23.06 18.48
C LYS A 134 4.72 -21.97 19.55
N LYS A 135 3.53 -21.48 19.95
CA LYS A 135 3.34 -20.41 20.97
C LYS A 135 4.15 -20.60 22.27
N PRO A 136 4.20 -21.76 22.94
CA PRO A 136 4.97 -21.93 24.18
C PRO A 136 6.48 -21.82 23.95
N SER A 137 6.98 -22.30 22.83
CA SER A 137 8.41 -22.18 22.49
C SER A 137 8.83 -20.73 22.27
N GLU A 138 8.00 -19.95 21.58
CA GLU A 138 8.24 -18.52 21.35
C GLU A 138 8.10 -17.70 22.63
N SER A 139 7.13 -18.04 23.49
CA SER A 139 6.96 -17.38 24.79
C SER A 139 8.19 -17.60 25.68
N ARG A 140 8.69 -18.85 25.77
CA ARG A 140 9.90 -19.17 26.52
C ARG A 140 11.14 -18.44 25.99
N ALA A 141 11.34 -18.41 24.67
CA ALA A 141 12.44 -17.68 24.06
C ALA A 141 12.36 -16.16 24.36
N LYS A 142 11.18 -15.55 24.24
CA LYS A 142 10.97 -14.13 24.59
C LYS A 142 11.22 -13.86 26.08
N LYS A 143 10.75 -14.74 26.97
CA LYS A 143 11.01 -14.64 28.42
C LYS A 143 12.51 -14.74 28.70
N GLU A 144 13.23 -15.63 28.02
CA GLU A 144 14.67 -15.77 28.19
C GLU A 144 15.45 -14.57 27.65
N GLU A 145 15.09 -14.02 26.49
CA GLU A 145 15.68 -12.78 25.96
C GLU A 145 15.44 -11.59 26.90
N LYS A 146 14.23 -11.44 27.44
CA LYS A 146 13.92 -10.42 28.45
C LYS A 146 14.82 -10.59 29.68
N LYS A 147 14.94 -11.82 30.19
CA LYS A 147 15.82 -12.14 31.32
C LYS A 147 17.29 -11.84 31.00
N GLN A 148 17.77 -12.16 29.80
CA GLN A 148 19.15 -11.87 29.38
C GLN A 148 19.39 -10.37 29.24
N LYS A 149 18.44 -9.61 28.68
CA LYS A 149 18.50 -8.14 28.60
C LYS A 149 18.52 -7.51 30.00
N LEU A 150 17.65 -7.96 30.89
CA LEU A 150 17.63 -7.49 32.29
C LEU A 150 18.94 -7.80 33.02
N LYS A 151 19.45 -9.03 32.88
CA LYS A 151 20.76 -9.42 33.45
C LYS A 151 21.90 -8.55 32.93
N LYS A 152 21.91 -8.22 31.63
CA LYS A 152 22.89 -7.30 31.04
C LYS A 152 22.81 -5.91 31.66
N LEU A 153 21.60 -5.34 31.78
CA LEU A 153 21.39 -4.03 32.42
C LEU A 153 21.85 -4.02 33.89
N LEU A 154 21.46 -5.02 34.67
CA LEU A 154 21.90 -5.16 36.07
C LEU A 154 23.42 -5.29 36.21
N SER A 155 24.07 -6.04 35.30
CA SER A 155 25.54 -6.17 35.31
C SER A 155 26.26 -4.87 34.94
N THR A 156 25.66 -4.04 34.08
CA THR A 156 26.19 -2.72 33.75
C THR A 156 25.95 -1.70 34.86
N GLU A 157 24.82 -1.80 35.58
CA GLU A 157 24.47 -0.92 36.71
C GLU A 157 25.34 -1.16 37.95
N GLN A 158 25.85 -2.38 38.17
CA GLN A 158 26.83 -2.65 39.25
C GLN A 158 28.15 -1.87 39.10
N ASN A 159 28.44 -1.32 37.91
CA ASN A 159 29.64 -0.51 37.65
C ASN A 159 29.36 1.00 37.74
N VAL A 160 28.13 1.42 38.07
CA VAL A 160 27.82 2.82 38.36
C VAL A 160 28.07 3.03 39.87
N PRO A 161 28.90 3.99 40.27
CA PRO A 161 29.07 4.29 41.69
C PRO A 161 27.70 4.63 42.26
N ARG A 162 27.23 3.80 43.20
CA ARG A 162 26.00 4.06 43.96
C ARG A 162 26.17 5.44 44.60
N PHE A 163 25.22 6.34 44.33
CA PHE A 163 25.21 7.68 44.90
C PHE A 163 24.90 7.56 46.40
N ASP A 164 25.94 7.38 47.21
CA ASP A 164 25.90 7.25 48.68
C ASP A 164 26.46 8.52 49.33
N ASP A 165 26.04 9.69 48.86
CA ASP A 165 26.34 10.97 49.51
C ASP A 165 25.23 11.32 50.50
N HIS A 166 25.41 10.91 51.75
CA HIS A 166 24.40 11.08 52.81
C HIS A 166 24.11 12.54 53.12
N GLU A 167 25.12 13.42 53.04
CA GLU A 167 24.98 14.85 53.32
C GLU A 167 24.09 15.53 52.27
N PHE A 168 24.28 15.18 51.00
CA PHE A 168 23.43 15.68 49.91
C PHE A 168 21.97 15.18 50.00
N LEU A 169 21.75 13.93 50.43
CA LEU A 169 20.40 13.40 50.63
C LEU A 169 19.67 14.11 51.78
N GLU A 170 20.37 14.36 52.89
CA GLU A 170 19.84 15.15 54.01
C GLU A 170 19.54 16.59 53.58
N ASP A 171 20.39 17.22 52.76
CA ASP A 171 20.15 18.56 52.22
C ASP A 171 18.91 18.63 51.31
N ILE A 172 18.68 17.60 50.48
CA ILE A 172 17.45 17.49 49.69
C ILE A 172 16.24 17.40 50.62
N ASP A 173 16.25 16.48 51.60
CA ASP A 173 15.13 16.31 52.53
C ASP A 173 14.87 17.57 53.34
N ASN A 174 15.93 18.25 53.78
CA ASN A 174 15.86 19.54 54.47
C ASN A 174 15.21 20.61 53.57
N SER A 175 15.65 20.76 52.32
CA SER A 175 15.07 21.73 51.38
C SER A 175 13.60 21.44 51.04
N VAL A 176 13.22 20.18 50.90
CA VAL A 176 11.82 19.75 50.69
C VAL A 176 10.98 20.03 51.94
N SER A 177 11.53 19.78 53.14
CA SER A 177 10.86 20.10 54.39
C SER A 177 10.70 21.62 54.58
N GLU A 178 11.71 22.41 54.22
CA GLU A 178 11.71 23.86 54.34
C GLU A 178 10.67 24.49 53.41
N THR A 179 10.62 24.06 52.14
CA THR A 179 9.58 24.51 51.19
C THR A 179 8.18 24.11 51.64
N ARG A 180 8.00 22.88 52.13
CA ARG A 180 6.72 22.41 52.70
C ARG A 180 6.31 23.24 53.93
N ASN A 181 7.25 23.54 54.82
CA ASN A 181 7.01 24.33 56.03
C ASN A 181 6.72 25.80 55.71
N ALA A 182 7.43 26.40 54.74
CA ALA A 182 7.17 27.75 54.26
C ALA A 182 5.77 27.87 53.62
N PHE A 183 5.38 26.88 52.82
CA PHE A 183 4.04 26.83 52.24
C PHE A 183 2.96 26.69 53.33
N GLN A 184 3.13 25.77 54.28
CA GLN A 184 2.20 25.62 55.41
C GLN A 184 2.10 26.89 56.27
N SER A 185 3.23 27.55 56.52
CA SER A 185 3.28 28.81 57.27
C SER A 185 2.57 29.93 56.52
N SER A 186 2.79 30.05 55.20
CA SER A 186 2.05 31.01 54.36
C SER A 186 0.55 30.76 54.39
N LEU A 187 0.12 29.49 54.37
CA LEU A 187 -1.29 29.12 54.46
C LEU A 187 -1.89 29.44 55.83
N ALA A 188 -1.11 29.27 56.91
CA ALA A 188 -1.50 29.60 58.27
C ALA A 188 -1.59 31.11 58.50
N HIS A 189 -0.64 31.90 57.98
CA HIS A 189 -0.69 33.36 58.00
C HIS A 189 -1.87 33.92 57.19
N ARG A 190 -2.29 33.23 56.13
CA ARG A 190 -3.54 33.53 55.40
C ARG A 190 -4.82 33.17 56.17
N ARG A 191 -4.75 32.26 57.15
CA ARG A 191 -5.90 31.87 57.99
C ARG A 191 -6.07 32.74 59.24
N GLY A 192 -4.99 33.34 59.73
CA GLY A 192 -5.00 34.23 60.92
C GLY A 192 -5.27 35.71 60.66
N SER A 193 -5.27 36.16 59.39
CA SER A 193 -5.59 37.54 59.01
C SER A 193 -6.98 37.62 58.38
N SER A 194 -7.98 37.89 59.22
CA SER A 194 -9.33 38.26 58.79
C SER A 194 -9.37 39.72 58.33
N SER A 195 -8.88 39.99 57.13
CA SER A 195 -9.26 41.17 56.34
C SER A 195 -9.07 40.87 54.86
N ALA A 196 -10.18 40.73 54.15
CA ALA A 196 -10.21 40.73 52.70
C ALA A 196 -9.65 42.07 52.18
N VAL A 197 -8.62 42.04 51.34
CA VAL A 197 -8.49 42.88 50.14
C VAL A 197 -7.48 42.27 49.16
N SER A 198 -7.99 42.11 47.95
CA SER A 198 -7.37 41.90 46.65
C SER A 198 -6.08 42.71 46.39
N PHE A 199 -5.04 42.04 45.87
CA PHE A 199 -4.07 42.66 44.97
C PHE A 199 -4.33 42.12 43.56
N SER A 200 -4.69 43.04 42.68
CA SER A 200 -4.87 42.85 41.25
C SER A 200 -3.54 43.18 40.57
N SER A 201 -3.09 42.34 39.64
CA SER A 201 -2.11 42.74 38.63
C SER A 201 -2.79 42.76 37.26
N SER A 202 -3.34 43.93 36.96
CA SER A 202 -3.35 44.63 35.67
C SER A 202 -3.34 43.79 34.40
N ASP A 203 -4.53 43.70 33.81
CA ASP A 203 -4.76 43.41 32.40
C ASP A 203 -4.96 44.75 31.65
N GLN A 204 -4.14 44.97 30.62
CA GLN A 204 -4.22 46.09 29.68
C GLN A 204 -3.89 45.53 28.29
N SER A 205 -4.91 45.16 27.52
CA SER A 205 -4.96 45.53 26.10
C SER A 205 -6.39 45.56 25.59
N SER A 206 -6.70 46.67 24.95
CA SER A 206 -7.97 47.11 24.43
C SER A 206 -8.40 46.40 23.13
N LEU A 207 -9.69 46.10 23.10
CA LEU A 207 -10.62 45.82 21.99
C LEU A 207 -10.21 46.22 20.57
N ASN A 208 -10.48 45.33 19.61
CA ASN A 208 -11.23 45.69 18.41
C ASN A 208 -12.09 44.51 17.92
N GLU A 209 -13.37 44.77 17.66
CA GLU A 209 -14.41 43.79 17.35
C GLU A 209 -14.48 43.45 15.85
N ASN A 210 -14.91 42.22 15.52
CA ASN A 210 -16.10 41.95 14.69
C ASN A 210 -16.32 40.43 14.46
N GLU A 211 -17.54 40.00 14.81
CA GLU A 211 -18.28 38.75 14.54
C GLU A 211 -18.39 38.35 13.02
N PRO A 212 -19.08 37.24 12.59
CA PRO A 212 -19.80 36.19 13.34
C PRO A 212 -19.65 34.72 12.86
N SER A 213 -20.19 33.82 13.70
CA SER A 213 -21.04 32.64 13.37
C SER A 213 -20.46 31.22 13.12
N SER A 214 -21.13 30.29 13.84
CA SER A 214 -21.61 28.96 13.40
C SER A 214 -20.59 27.81 13.23
N SER A 215 -20.60 26.85 14.16
CA SER A 215 -21.33 25.57 13.95
C SER A 215 -21.06 24.53 15.05
N ASN A 216 -22.10 24.33 15.86
CA ASN A 216 -22.73 23.09 16.29
C ASN A 216 -22.02 21.71 16.27
N LYS A 217 -22.42 20.95 17.32
CA LYS A 217 -22.42 19.48 17.56
C LYS A 217 -21.12 18.87 18.09
N GLY A 218 -21.07 18.22 19.27
CA GLY A 218 -22.11 17.77 20.20
C GLY A 218 -22.06 16.25 20.39
N LYS A 219 -22.35 15.83 21.64
CA LYS A 219 -22.45 14.46 22.23
C LYS A 219 -21.17 14.00 22.94
N GLU A 220 -21.20 13.41 24.13
CA GLU A 220 -22.26 12.68 24.83
C GLU A 220 -22.04 12.72 26.35
N SER A 221 -23.13 12.59 27.09
CA SER A 221 -23.31 12.63 28.54
C SER A 221 -23.10 11.26 29.20
N LEU A 222 -22.53 11.22 30.41
CA LEU A 222 -23.05 10.36 31.48
C LEU A 222 -22.76 10.91 32.88
N LYS A 223 -23.64 10.51 33.79
CA LYS A 223 -23.96 11.05 35.11
C LYS A 223 -22.91 10.84 36.20
N GLU A 224 -23.07 11.70 37.20
CA GLU A 224 -22.51 11.75 38.54
C GLU A 224 -22.38 10.40 39.27
N GLY A 225 -21.22 10.23 39.90
CA GLY A 225 -20.93 9.28 40.99
C GLY A 225 -19.79 9.87 41.83
N LYS A 226 -19.99 9.89 43.14
CA LYS A 226 -19.22 10.61 44.16
C LYS A 226 -17.81 10.06 44.42
N GLU A 227 -16.99 10.97 44.97
CA GLU A 227 -15.89 10.76 45.93
C GLU A 227 -14.53 10.25 45.43
N GLY A 228 -13.48 10.95 45.89
CA GLY A 228 -12.10 10.44 45.92
C GLY A 228 -11.14 11.13 44.96
N VAL A 229 -10.55 12.26 45.39
CA VAL A 229 -9.32 12.77 44.77
C VAL A 229 -8.20 11.76 45.07
N GLN A 230 -7.84 10.94 44.08
CA GLN A 230 -6.56 10.24 44.07
C GLN A 230 -5.80 10.67 42.82
N SER A 231 -4.69 11.37 43.05
CA SER A 231 -3.71 11.73 42.04
C SER A 231 -3.14 10.45 41.43
N HIS A 232 -3.59 10.12 40.22
CA HIS A 232 -3.26 8.89 39.51
C HIS A 232 -2.04 9.11 38.61
N ASP A 233 -0.88 8.60 39.04
CA ASP A 233 0.34 8.64 38.25
C ASP A 233 0.27 7.56 37.16
N SER A 234 0.07 7.97 35.90
CA SER A 234 -0.19 7.05 34.77
C SER A 234 0.95 6.03 34.52
N TRP A 235 2.14 6.31 35.05
CA TRP A 235 3.30 5.44 34.99
C TRP A 235 3.17 4.20 35.89
N LEU A 236 2.65 4.36 37.11
CA LEU A 236 2.47 3.26 38.06
C LEU A 236 1.40 2.28 37.55
N GLN A 237 0.29 2.79 37.00
CA GLN A 237 -0.76 1.96 36.42
C GLN A 237 -0.27 1.10 35.25
N ARG A 238 0.69 1.61 34.47
CA ARG A 238 1.27 0.89 33.33
C ARG A 238 2.28 -0.19 33.76
N MET A 239 2.98 0.03 34.87
CA MET A 239 3.86 -0.99 35.45
C MET A 239 3.06 -2.10 36.12
N GLU A 240 1.97 -1.75 36.80
CA GLU A 240 1.09 -2.71 37.46
C GLU A 240 0.31 -3.58 36.46
N ALA A 241 -0.19 -2.99 35.37
CA ALA A 241 -0.82 -3.74 34.27
C ALA A 241 0.17 -4.68 33.54
N ALA A 242 1.44 -4.30 33.43
CA ALA A 242 2.48 -5.14 32.83
C ALA A 242 2.97 -6.26 33.79
N ALA A 243 2.76 -6.10 35.10
CA ALA A 243 3.07 -7.12 36.10
C ALA A 243 1.90 -8.09 36.31
N SER A 244 0.65 -7.65 36.11
CA SER A 244 -0.55 -8.48 36.30
C SER A 244 -0.91 -9.38 35.11
N GLU A 245 -0.21 -9.29 33.97
CA GLU A 245 -0.42 -10.16 32.80
C GLU A 245 0.49 -11.42 32.80
N ASP A 246 1.31 -11.61 33.83
CA ASP A 246 2.42 -12.58 33.80
C ASP A 246 2.29 -13.80 34.76
N ASP A 247 1.21 -13.98 35.54
CA ASP A 247 1.14 -15.07 36.57
C ASP A 247 -0.07 -16.05 36.54
N ASP A 248 -1.06 -15.94 35.65
CA ASP A 248 -2.29 -16.79 35.76
C ASP A 248 -2.47 -17.92 34.72
N GLU A 249 -1.48 -18.24 33.86
CA GLU A 249 -1.67 -19.35 32.88
C GLU A 249 -1.05 -20.71 33.27
N ASP A 250 -0.32 -20.80 34.38
CA ASP A 250 0.37 -22.06 34.76
C ASP A 250 -0.46 -22.99 35.68
N GLU A 251 -1.62 -22.56 36.20
CA GLU A 251 -2.46 -23.42 37.07
C GLU A 251 -3.59 -24.17 36.34
N GLN A 252 -3.94 -23.82 35.10
CA GLN A 252 -5.09 -24.45 34.43
C GLN A 252 -4.77 -25.78 33.71
N PHE A 253 -3.48 -26.14 33.56
CA PHE A 253 -3.09 -27.38 32.87
C PHE A 253 -3.05 -28.64 33.76
N LYS A 254 -3.39 -28.54 35.05
CA LYS A 254 -3.46 -29.70 35.96
C LYS A 254 -4.87 -30.25 36.23
N ALA A 255 -5.91 -29.61 35.71
CA ALA A 255 -7.30 -30.02 35.94
C ALA A 255 -7.93 -30.83 34.77
N LEU A 256 -7.13 -31.32 33.82
CA LEU A 256 -7.62 -31.99 32.60
C LEU A 256 -7.10 -33.43 32.40
N ASP A 257 -6.61 -34.07 33.46
CA ASP A 257 -6.26 -35.50 33.51
C ASP A 257 -7.22 -36.30 34.41
N GLY A 258 -8.53 -36.00 34.32
CA GLY A 258 -9.54 -36.58 35.22
C GLY A 258 -10.82 -37.06 34.56
N TRP A 259 -10.81 -37.38 33.26
CA TRP A 259 -11.94 -38.00 32.55
C TRP A 259 -11.52 -39.36 31.97
N ASP A 260 -11.03 -40.24 32.85
CA ASP A 260 -11.15 -41.68 32.65
C ASP A 260 -12.15 -42.18 33.70
N ASP A 261 -13.43 -42.26 33.30
CA ASP A 261 -14.43 -43.10 33.96
C ASP A 261 -15.32 -43.72 32.87
N GLU A 262 -14.98 -44.98 32.58
CA GLU A 262 -15.91 -46.11 32.52
C GLU A 262 -17.24 -45.89 31.77
N PHE A 263 -17.27 -46.29 30.49
CA PHE A 263 -18.49 -46.83 29.90
C PHE A 263 -18.17 -48.17 29.22
N VAL A 264 -18.84 -49.20 29.74
CA VAL A 264 -19.09 -50.52 29.15
C VAL A 264 -19.70 -50.39 27.76
#